data_AF-A0A813GUT2-F1
#
_entry.id   AF-A0A813GUT2-F1
#
_cell.length_a   1.000
_cell.length_b   1.000
_cell.length_c   1.000
_cell.angle_alpha   90.00
_cell.angle_beta   90.00
_cell.angle_gamma   90.00
#
_symmetry.space_group_name_H-M   'P 1'
#
loop_
_entity.id
_entity.type
_entity.pdbx_description
1 polymer ?
#
loop_
_entity_poly.entity_id
_entity_poly.type
_entity_poly.pdbx_seq_one_letter_code
_entity_poly.pdbx_strand_id
1 'polypeptide(L)'
;MPGQLGRFKDGASLNFLANVACHSPLRALMEPSPATALWQLPRSRRLARECLLQPFVRGLAAGSLPVETFCCYVGQDAFFLDSFQEGFNSAASCAEAAGLAEIAARFKSLGDGVTAEKELHRSYASSLGIQLEAVTPLAATSGYVDFVARAASHQSGSGPTTHAFLSQICAAMAPCMRLYSWLGTVLADAGATQTAGEMYSKWVTEYSSADFGQLAAELDSLLDECVRAASTGESRQEIGSLLNELSQIYTQALQHELDFFEQQPTGLDFHAGGLPSHALLEAARIIPPRVLIMAGSDSGGGAGIQADIKSCAAHGAFSTTAVTALTAQNSHGVQGIFPVPLDFVREQIRSVLGDIGTDVVKTGMLATSETVAAVVAGLREERNEVERWRRLLVVDPVMVSTSGHALLQAGVGAFLETLKSELFPLATIITPNLPEASLLLGGRVIDSVAAKEQAARDLCAMGPRWVLVKGGHLDTGAQTRSAEATDVLCDRETGLCQHFKASFIVTSHTHGTGCTLASSIAALLARGMDMAEAVGRAKEVVSGAIAASTDLALGSGAQGPMNHSWMHAEW
;
A
#
# COMPACT_ATOMS: atom_id res chain seq x y z
N MET A 1 27.55 -4.47 -4.56
CA MET A 1 27.31 -3.56 -5.69
C MET A 1 25.82 -3.52 -5.96
N PRO A 2 25.10 -2.40 -5.75
CA PRO A 2 23.68 -2.33 -6.05
C PRO A 2 23.51 -1.90 -7.52
N GLY A 3 23.08 -2.84 -8.36
CA GLY A 3 22.88 -2.62 -9.79
C GLY A 3 21.41 -2.82 -10.18
N GLN A 4 20.84 -1.77 -10.75
CA GLN A 4 19.71 -1.76 -11.69
C GLN A 4 18.40 -2.47 -11.27
N LEU A 5 17.54 -1.72 -10.58
CA LEU A 5 16.09 -1.94 -10.60
C LEU A 5 15.57 -1.62 -12.00
N GLY A 6 15.10 -2.65 -12.71
CA GLY A 6 14.47 -2.52 -14.01
C GLY A 6 13.13 -1.79 -13.91
N ARG A 7 12.95 -0.75 -14.72
CA ARG A 7 11.67 -0.09 -14.97
C ARG A 7 10.69 -1.11 -15.58
N PHE A 8 9.63 -1.44 -14.87
CA PHE A 8 8.50 -2.20 -15.40
C PHE A 8 7.30 -1.27 -15.64
N LYS A 9 6.60 -1.50 -16.75
CA LYS A 9 5.55 -0.64 -17.29
C LYS A 9 4.29 -0.66 -16.42
N ASP A 10 3.73 0.53 -16.23
CA ASP A 10 2.50 0.82 -15.50
C ASP A 10 1.29 0.05 -16.03
N GLY A 11 0.47 -0.48 -15.13
CA GLY A 11 -0.79 -1.12 -15.51
C GLY A 11 -1.53 -1.97 -14.46
N ALA A 12 -1.38 -1.74 -13.15
CA ALA A 12 -2.20 -2.45 -12.15
C ALA A 12 -2.24 -1.79 -10.74
N SER A 13 -2.36 -0.47 -10.62
CA SER A 13 -2.75 0.16 -9.34
C SER A 13 -4.28 0.15 -9.24
N LEU A 14 -4.84 -0.70 -8.36
CA LEU A 14 -6.26 -1.05 -8.44
C LEU A 14 -7.04 -0.74 -7.14
N ASN A 15 -7.93 0.26 -7.26
CA ASN A 15 -9.34 0.16 -6.88
C ASN A 15 -9.74 0.09 -5.40
N PHE A 16 -9.16 0.94 -4.55
CA PHE A 16 -9.70 1.16 -3.20
C PHE A 16 -11.06 1.87 -3.22
N LEU A 17 -11.23 2.91 -4.04
CA LEU A 17 -12.47 3.68 -4.15
C LEU A 17 -13.58 2.93 -4.91
N ALA A 18 -13.24 2.11 -5.92
CA ALA A 18 -14.22 1.31 -6.67
C ALA A 18 -14.94 0.26 -5.81
N ASN A 19 -14.24 -0.32 -4.82
CA ASN A 19 -14.88 -1.21 -3.83
C ASN A 19 -15.95 -0.46 -3.02
N VAL A 20 -15.82 0.85 -2.80
CA VAL A 20 -16.80 1.67 -2.06
C VAL A 20 -18.13 1.73 -2.80
N ALA A 21 -18.09 1.76 -4.13
CA ALA A 21 -19.27 1.82 -4.99
C ALA A 21 -20.08 0.52 -5.02
N CYS A 22 -19.44 -0.63 -4.77
CA CYS A 22 -20.10 -1.93 -4.87
C CYS A 22 -21.07 -2.25 -3.72
N HIS A 23 -21.00 -1.56 -2.56
CA HIS A 23 -21.69 -2.01 -1.34
C HIS A 23 -22.57 -0.97 -0.62
N SER A 24 -22.69 0.27 -1.11
CA SER A 24 -23.42 1.34 -0.39
C SER A 24 -24.25 2.22 -1.32
N PRO A 25 -25.35 2.87 -0.87
CA PRO A 25 -25.97 3.97 -1.61
C PRO A 25 -24.94 5.07 -1.88
N LEU A 26 -25.03 5.74 -3.04
CA LEU A 26 -24.12 6.81 -3.53
C LEU A 26 -23.73 7.86 -2.46
N ARG A 27 -24.57 8.06 -1.44
CA ARG A 27 -24.33 8.97 -0.32
C ARG A 27 -23.18 8.56 0.61
N ALA A 28 -22.96 7.26 0.82
CA ALA A 28 -21.89 6.73 1.67
C ALA A 28 -20.56 6.50 0.90
N LEU A 29 -20.56 6.81 -0.40
CA LEU A 29 -19.38 6.84 -1.26
C LEU A 29 -18.60 8.17 -1.14
N MET A 30 -19.18 9.15 -0.45
CA MET A 30 -18.79 10.56 -0.48
C MET A 30 -18.52 11.15 0.91
N GLU A 31 -18.58 10.30 1.95
CA GLU A 31 -18.11 10.60 3.29
C GLU A 31 -17.05 9.56 3.68
N PRO A 32 -15.78 9.94 3.82
CA PRO A 32 -15.25 11.30 3.66
C PRO A 32 -15.22 11.76 2.18
N SER A 33 -14.99 13.06 1.97
CA SER A 33 -14.99 13.67 0.63
C SER A 33 -13.98 13.01 -0.32
N PRO A 34 -14.20 13.03 -1.66
CA PRO A 34 -13.28 12.42 -2.64
C PRO A 34 -11.79 12.78 -2.42
N ALA A 35 -11.47 14.05 -2.25
CA ALA A 35 -10.11 14.53 -1.97
C ALA A 35 -9.56 13.95 -0.67
N THR A 36 -10.37 13.95 0.40
CA THR A 36 -10.01 13.32 1.68
C THR A 36 -9.79 11.82 1.51
N ALA A 37 -10.63 11.13 0.75
CA ALA A 37 -10.50 9.71 0.49
C ALA A 37 -9.21 9.38 -0.28
N LEU A 38 -8.85 10.21 -1.27
CA LEU A 38 -7.60 10.10 -2.03
C LEU A 38 -6.36 10.32 -1.17
N TRP A 39 -6.40 11.31 -0.27
CA TRP A 39 -5.32 11.56 0.70
C TRP A 39 -5.17 10.43 1.73
N GLN A 40 -6.28 9.84 2.17
CA GLN A 40 -6.30 8.76 3.16
C GLN A 40 -6.02 7.37 2.56
N LEU A 41 -5.81 7.26 1.25
CA LEU A 41 -5.39 6.00 0.64
C LEU A 41 -4.12 5.48 1.33
N PRO A 42 -4.02 4.17 1.63
CA PRO A 42 -2.82 3.59 2.25
C PRO A 42 -1.53 3.98 1.51
N ARG A 43 -1.54 3.94 0.17
CA ARG A 43 -0.40 4.35 -0.66
C ARG A 43 -0.09 5.85 -0.51
N SER A 44 -1.10 6.71 -0.52
CA SER A 44 -0.91 8.16 -0.33
C SER A 44 -0.30 8.48 1.03
N ARG A 45 -0.83 7.87 2.11
CA ARG A 45 -0.31 8.05 3.47
C ARG A 45 1.10 7.51 3.63
N ARG A 46 1.42 6.39 2.97
CA ARG A 46 2.79 5.85 2.89
C ARG A 46 3.74 6.84 2.23
N LEU A 47 3.41 7.33 1.04
CA LEU A 47 4.26 8.26 0.28
C LEU A 47 4.47 9.57 1.05
N ALA A 48 3.42 10.15 1.62
CA ALA A 48 3.55 11.35 2.46
C ALA A 48 4.48 11.12 3.66
N ARG A 49 4.37 9.97 4.33
CA ARG A 49 5.28 9.59 5.42
C ARG A 49 6.71 9.40 4.92
N GLU A 50 6.91 8.79 3.76
CA GLU A 50 8.23 8.63 3.16
C GLU A 50 8.86 9.99 2.84
N CYS A 51 8.10 10.96 2.30
CA CYS A 51 8.55 12.34 2.13
C CYS A 51 9.00 12.98 3.45
N LEU A 52 8.21 12.85 4.52
CA LEU A 52 8.58 13.37 5.85
C LEU A 52 9.90 12.79 6.37
N LEU A 53 10.18 11.53 6.03
CA LEU A 53 11.38 10.81 6.47
C LEU A 53 12.59 11.05 5.56
N GLN A 54 12.44 11.75 4.43
CA GLN A 54 13.54 12.04 3.54
C GLN A 54 14.63 12.89 4.22
N PRO A 55 15.91 12.66 3.89
CA PRO A 55 17.03 13.46 4.38
C PRO A 55 16.82 14.96 4.27
N PHE A 56 16.24 15.41 3.17
CA PHE A 56 15.97 16.83 2.92
C PHE A 56 15.05 17.40 4.00
N VAL A 57 13.87 16.81 4.19
CA VAL A 57 12.84 17.30 5.12
C VAL A 57 13.32 17.21 6.57
N ARG A 58 14.02 16.13 6.92
CA ARG A 58 14.60 15.96 8.26
C ARG A 58 15.72 16.97 8.54
N GLY A 59 16.59 17.22 7.57
CA GLY A 59 17.64 18.22 7.66
C GLY A 59 17.06 19.63 7.80
N LEU A 60 16.00 19.92 7.04
CA LEU A 60 15.27 21.19 7.12
C LEU A 60 14.71 21.39 8.53
N ALA A 61 14.00 20.39 9.07
CA ALA A 61 13.43 20.44 10.41
C ALA A 61 14.49 20.61 11.52
N ALA A 62 15.64 19.96 11.36
CA ALA A 62 16.73 19.98 12.34
C ALA A 62 17.63 21.21 12.24
N GLY A 63 17.48 22.05 11.21
CA GLY A 63 18.43 23.14 10.95
C GLY A 63 19.78 22.68 10.42
N SER A 64 19.90 21.44 9.98
CA SER A 64 21.16 20.79 9.60
C SER A 64 21.30 20.53 8.10
N LEU A 65 20.31 20.94 7.30
CA LEU A 65 20.38 20.82 5.84
C LEU A 65 21.53 21.69 5.30
N PRO A 66 22.33 21.22 4.34
CA PRO A 66 23.30 22.09 3.68
C PRO A 66 22.59 23.19 2.90
N VAL A 67 23.15 24.40 2.94
CA VAL A 67 22.57 25.57 2.27
C VAL A 67 22.53 25.34 0.76
N GLU A 68 23.55 24.71 0.18
CA GLU A 68 23.62 24.40 -1.25
C GLU A 68 22.51 23.45 -1.68
N THR A 69 22.16 22.47 -0.83
CA THR A 69 21.03 21.57 -1.06
C THR A 69 19.72 22.35 -1.07
N PHE A 70 19.53 23.26 -0.12
CA PHE A 70 18.33 24.10 -0.07
C PHE A 70 18.25 25.04 -1.28
N CYS A 71 19.36 25.63 -1.72
CA CYS A 71 19.41 26.43 -2.94
C CYS A 71 19.09 25.60 -4.19
N CYS A 72 19.55 24.34 -4.26
CA CYS A 72 19.17 23.42 -5.32
C CYS A 72 17.65 23.21 -5.35
N TYR A 73 17.05 22.89 -4.20
CA TYR A 73 15.59 22.76 -4.07
C TYR A 73 14.85 24.01 -4.56
N VAL A 74 15.22 25.21 -4.09
CA VAL A 74 14.57 26.47 -4.47
C VAL A 74 14.67 26.71 -5.99
N GLY A 75 15.81 26.38 -6.59
CA GLY A 75 15.99 26.49 -8.04
C GLY A 75 15.11 25.52 -8.82
N GLN A 76 14.89 24.31 -8.31
CA GLN A 76 14.01 23.32 -8.95
C GLN A 76 12.53 23.65 -8.78
N ASP A 77 12.15 24.19 -7.62
CA ASP A 77 10.77 24.56 -7.27
C ASP A 77 10.17 25.61 -8.21
N ALA A 78 11.00 26.47 -8.81
CA ALA A 78 10.57 27.44 -9.80
C ALA A 78 9.89 26.78 -11.03
N PHE A 79 10.35 25.60 -11.45
CA PHE A 79 9.72 24.85 -12.56
C PHE A 79 8.33 24.32 -12.17
N PHE A 80 8.10 24.02 -10.88
CA PHE A 80 6.80 23.56 -10.40
C PHE A 80 5.79 24.69 -10.43
N LEU A 81 6.20 25.88 -9.98
CA LEU A 81 5.36 27.08 -10.06
C LEU A 81 4.97 27.44 -11.50
N ASP A 82 5.89 27.31 -12.47
CA ASP A 82 5.59 27.46 -13.89
C ASP A 82 4.54 26.44 -14.35
N SER A 83 4.77 25.15 -14.07
CA SER A 83 3.87 24.06 -14.48
C SER A 83 2.49 24.15 -13.85
N PHE A 84 2.40 24.53 -12.56
CA PHE A 84 1.14 24.67 -11.85
C PHE A 84 0.32 25.85 -12.37
N GLN A 85 0.98 26.97 -12.70
CA GLN A 85 0.32 28.10 -13.33
C GLN A 85 -0.30 27.69 -14.68
N GLU A 86 0.42 26.94 -15.51
CA GLU A 86 -0.11 26.41 -16.77
C GLU A 86 -1.27 25.43 -16.56
N GLY A 87 -1.17 24.55 -15.55
CA GLY A 87 -2.24 23.63 -15.16
C GLY A 87 -3.54 24.36 -14.79
N PHE A 88 -3.45 25.37 -13.91
CA PHE A 88 -4.60 26.19 -13.52
C PHE A 88 -5.19 26.99 -14.70
N ASN A 89 -4.34 27.54 -15.57
CA ASN A 89 -4.78 28.26 -16.77
C ASN A 89 -5.52 27.33 -17.75
N SER A 90 -5.05 26.10 -17.93
CA SER A 90 -5.71 25.09 -18.75
C SER A 90 -7.07 24.71 -18.16
N ALA A 91 -7.13 24.42 -16.86
CA ALA A 91 -8.37 24.09 -16.16
C ALA A 91 -9.39 25.24 -16.23
N ALA A 92 -8.96 26.48 -16.00
CA ALA A 92 -9.80 27.66 -16.13
C ALA A 92 -10.36 27.80 -17.56
N SER A 93 -9.50 27.72 -18.57
CA SER A 93 -9.90 27.85 -19.98
C SER A 93 -10.90 26.76 -20.39
N CYS A 94 -10.69 25.53 -19.93
CA CYS A 94 -11.60 24.40 -20.16
C CYS A 94 -12.96 24.63 -19.49
N ALA A 95 -12.97 25.07 -18.22
CA ALA A 95 -14.19 25.39 -17.48
C ALA A 95 -14.98 26.53 -18.16
N GLU A 96 -14.32 27.58 -18.65
CA GLU A 96 -14.96 28.67 -19.39
C GLU A 96 -15.60 28.19 -20.70
N ALA A 97 -14.87 27.38 -21.48
CA ALA A 97 -15.39 26.83 -22.73
C ALA A 97 -16.63 25.95 -22.52
N ALA A 98 -16.76 25.33 -21.35
CA ALA A 98 -17.90 24.51 -20.94
C ALA A 98 -19.03 25.32 -20.24
N GLY A 99 -18.88 26.64 -20.07
CA GLY A 99 -19.87 27.49 -19.40
C GLY A 99 -19.89 27.39 -17.87
N LEU A 100 -18.83 26.85 -17.26
CA LEU A 100 -18.69 26.67 -15.80
C LEU A 100 -17.99 27.89 -15.17
N ALA A 101 -18.65 29.05 -15.21
CA ALA A 101 -18.03 30.34 -14.87
C ALA A 101 -17.49 30.41 -13.43
N GLU A 102 -18.19 29.83 -12.45
CA GLU A 102 -17.74 29.83 -11.04
C GLU A 102 -16.49 28.97 -10.84
N ILE A 103 -16.46 27.77 -11.42
CA ILE A 103 -15.29 26.87 -11.38
C ILE A 103 -14.09 27.53 -12.09
N ALA A 104 -14.32 28.16 -13.24
CA ALA A 104 -13.28 28.88 -13.96
C ALA A 104 -12.66 30.02 -13.14
N ALA A 105 -13.49 30.83 -12.46
CA ALA A 105 -13.04 31.93 -11.63
C ALA A 105 -12.16 31.45 -10.46
N ARG A 106 -12.51 30.31 -9.85
CA ARG A 106 -11.74 29.71 -8.75
C ARG A 106 -10.37 29.20 -9.22
N PHE A 107 -10.30 28.52 -10.38
CA PHE A 107 -9.00 28.14 -10.97
C PHE A 107 -8.14 29.36 -11.32
N LYS A 108 -8.74 30.44 -11.83
CA LYS A 108 -8.02 31.70 -12.09
C LYS A 108 -7.44 32.28 -10.80
N SER A 109 -8.23 32.31 -9.72
CA SER A 109 -7.76 32.77 -8.41
C SER A 109 -6.58 31.96 -7.89
N LEU A 110 -6.58 30.64 -8.07
CA LEU A 110 -5.43 29.78 -7.71
C LEU A 110 -4.20 30.11 -8.59
N GLY A 111 -4.39 30.29 -9.90
CA GLY A 111 -3.33 30.70 -10.82
C GLY A 111 -2.74 32.09 -10.52
N ASP A 112 -3.56 33.04 -10.10
CA ASP A 112 -3.13 34.37 -9.65
C ASP A 112 -2.29 34.27 -8.38
N GLY A 113 -2.66 33.38 -7.45
CA GLY A 113 -1.86 33.04 -6.26
C GLY A 113 -0.45 32.55 -6.62
N VAL A 114 -0.36 31.58 -7.53
CA VAL A 114 0.94 31.08 -8.03
C VAL A 114 1.74 32.19 -8.73
N THR A 115 1.07 33.10 -9.43
CA THR A 115 1.74 34.26 -10.08
C THR A 115 2.38 35.18 -9.05
N ALA A 116 1.67 35.47 -7.96
CA ALA A 116 2.21 36.27 -6.86
C ALA A 116 3.38 35.55 -6.15
N GLU A 117 3.23 34.24 -5.93
CA GLU A 117 4.27 33.41 -5.33
C GLU A 117 5.55 33.39 -6.17
N LYS A 118 5.46 33.27 -7.49
CA LYS A 118 6.62 33.32 -8.40
C LYS A 118 7.42 34.62 -8.26
N GLU A 119 6.77 35.75 -8.06
CA GLU A 119 7.47 37.03 -7.88
C GLU A 119 8.24 37.08 -6.55
N LEU A 120 7.62 36.58 -5.48
CA LEU A 120 8.29 36.42 -4.18
C LEU A 120 9.45 35.42 -4.28
N HIS A 121 9.25 34.32 -4.98
CA HIS A 121 10.26 33.27 -5.20
C HIS A 121 11.48 33.80 -5.95
N ARG A 122 11.28 34.65 -6.97
CA ARG A 122 12.40 35.33 -7.67
C ARG A 122 13.20 36.23 -6.74
N SER A 123 12.53 37.02 -5.90
CA SER A 123 13.19 37.88 -4.92
C SER A 123 13.99 37.05 -3.91
N TYR A 124 13.38 35.98 -3.41
CA TYR A 124 14.01 35.05 -2.47
C TYR A 124 15.22 34.32 -3.09
N ALA A 125 15.05 33.75 -4.28
CA ALA A 125 16.11 33.08 -5.03
C ALA A 125 17.29 34.01 -5.29
N SER A 126 17.02 35.27 -5.67
CA SER A 126 18.05 36.30 -5.84
C SER A 126 18.82 36.58 -4.54
N SER A 127 18.13 36.63 -3.41
CA SER A 127 18.77 36.82 -2.09
C SER A 127 19.69 35.65 -1.69
N LEU A 128 19.44 34.45 -2.22
CA LEU A 128 20.26 33.25 -2.05
C LEU A 128 21.35 33.11 -3.13
N GLY A 129 21.45 34.05 -4.07
CA GLY A 129 22.42 34.03 -5.17
C GLY A 129 22.09 33.02 -6.28
N ILE A 130 20.84 32.58 -6.37
CA ILE A 130 20.37 31.62 -7.38
C ILE A 130 19.99 32.37 -8.65
N GLN A 131 20.57 31.96 -9.78
CA GLN A 131 20.19 32.44 -11.12
C GLN A 131 19.21 31.43 -11.73
N LEU A 132 17.91 31.70 -11.59
CA LEU A 132 16.85 30.74 -11.97
C LEU A 132 16.94 30.31 -13.44
N GLU A 133 17.34 31.22 -14.33
CA GLU A 133 17.46 30.96 -15.78
C GLU A 133 18.62 30.01 -16.12
N ALA A 134 19.59 29.84 -15.22
CA ALA A 134 20.72 28.93 -15.39
C ALA A 134 20.48 27.56 -14.72
N VAL A 135 19.37 27.39 -13.99
CA VAL A 135 19.06 26.12 -13.35
C VAL A 135 18.64 25.11 -14.42
N THR A 136 19.23 23.91 -14.38
CA THR A 136 18.79 22.78 -15.21
C THR A 136 17.86 21.90 -14.40
N PRO A 137 16.68 21.50 -14.92
CA PRO A 137 15.77 20.65 -14.18
C PRO A 137 16.36 19.24 -13.98
N LEU A 138 16.21 18.72 -12.76
CA LEU A 138 16.52 17.33 -12.43
C LEU A 138 15.50 16.38 -13.06
N ALA A 139 15.84 15.09 -13.13
CA ALA A 139 14.97 14.09 -13.73
C ALA A 139 13.62 13.96 -12.98
N ALA A 140 13.62 14.06 -11.64
CA ALA A 140 12.38 14.10 -10.86
C ALA A 140 11.56 15.35 -11.16
N THR A 141 12.22 16.52 -11.25
CA THR A 141 11.56 17.80 -11.56
C THR A 141 10.86 17.75 -12.91
N SER A 142 11.58 17.38 -13.97
CA SER A 142 10.98 17.20 -15.29
C SER A 142 9.89 16.13 -15.28
N GLY A 143 10.09 15.05 -14.51
CA GLY A 143 9.11 13.98 -14.37
C GLY A 143 7.74 14.48 -13.90
N TYR A 144 7.70 15.34 -12.87
CA TYR A 144 6.44 15.87 -12.37
C TYR A 144 5.86 16.95 -13.30
N VAL A 145 6.68 17.87 -13.79
CA VAL A 145 6.26 18.91 -14.73
C VAL A 145 5.61 18.31 -15.98
N ASP A 146 6.25 17.30 -16.58
CA ASP A 146 5.69 16.58 -17.72
C ASP A 146 4.39 15.84 -17.37
N PHE A 147 4.28 15.32 -16.15
CA PHE A 147 3.08 14.64 -15.66
C PHE A 147 1.89 15.60 -15.52
N VAL A 148 2.08 16.76 -14.88
CA VAL A 148 1.04 17.80 -14.76
C VAL A 148 0.66 18.32 -16.13
N ALA A 149 1.65 18.61 -17.00
CA ALA A 149 1.40 19.04 -18.36
C ALA A 149 0.55 18.02 -19.13
N ARG A 150 0.86 16.71 -19.05
CA ARG A 150 0.04 15.65 -19.66
C ARG A 150 -1.38 15.61 -19.10
N ALA A 151 -1.55 15.70 -17.77
CA ALA A 151 -2.88 15.74 -17.15
C ALA A 151 -3.69 16.95 -17.63
N ALA A 152 -3.03 18.10 -17.84
CA ALA A 152 -3.63 19.32 -18.37
C ALA A 152 -3.77 19.36 -19.91
N SER A 153 -3.18 18.39 -20.62
CA SER A 153 -3.10 18.35 -22.09
C SER A 153 -3.99 17.25 -22.67
N HIS A 154 -5.31 17.42 -22.65
CA HIS A 154 -6.24 16.60 -23.43
C HIS A 154 -7.59 17.30 -23.61
N GLN A 155 -8.03 17.55 -24.85
CA GLN A 155 -9.43 17.34 -25.28
C GLN A 155 -9.64 17.62 -26.79
N SER A 156 -9.92 16.56 -27.54
CA SER A 156 -10.61 16.59 -28.84
C SER A 156 -11.41 15.29 -29.01
N GLY A 157 -12.74 15.33 -28.96
CA GLY A 157 -13.60 14.17 -29.27
C GLY A 157 -14.11 13.38 -28.06
N SER A 158 -14.45 12.10 -28.28
CA SER A 158 -15.13 11.16 -27.36
C SER A 158 -14.35 10.83 -26.07
N GLY A 159 -14.07 11.85 -25.25
CA GLY A 159 -13.34 11.78 -23.99
C GLY A 159 -14.25 11.96 -22.77
N PRO A 160 -13.65 12.05 -21.56
CA PRO A 160 -14.39 12.25 -20.30
C PRO A 160 -15.19 13.55 -20.32
N THR A 161 -16.25 13.62 -19.49
CA THR A 161 -16.99 14.88 -19.26
C THR A 161 -16.04 15.98 -18.80
N THR A 162 -16.39 17.25 -19.04
CA THR A 162 -15.56 18.39 -18.58
C THR A 162 -15.25 18.29 -17.09
N HIS A 163 -16.23 17.94 -16.25
CA HIS A 163 -16.01 17.77 -14.81
C HIS A 163 -15.03 16.64 -14.48
N ALA A 164 -15.12 15.50 -15.18
CA ALA A 164 -14.16 14.41 -14.99
C ALA A 164 -12.74 14.84 -15.37
N PHE A 165 -12.57 15.55 -16.50
CA PHE A 165 -11.28 16.10 -16.90
C PHE A 165 -10.72 17.12 -15.89
N LEU A 166 -11.53 18.07 -15.43
CA LEU A 166 -11.12 19.03 -14.39
C LEU A 166 -10.72 18.33 -13.08
N SER A 167 -11.42 17.26 -12.70
CA SER A 167 -11.06 16.45 -11.53
C SER A 167 -9.71 15.75 -11.69
N GLN A 168 -9.34 15.32 -12.91
CA GLN A 168 -8.03 14.73 -13.19
C GLN A 168 -6.90 15.75 -13.05
N ILE A 169 -7.09 16.98 -13.54
CA ILE A 169 -6.13 18.08 -13.33
C ILE A 169 -5.97 18.36 -11.83
N CYS A 170 -7.08 18.47 -11.09
CA CYS A 170 -7.03 18.67 -9.64
C CYS A 170 -6.30 17.52 -8.95
N ALA A 171 -6.57 16.26 -9.30
CA ALA A 171 -5.91 15.11 -8.70
C ALA A 171 -4.39 15.08 -8.97
N ALA A 172 -3.93 15.65 -10.09
CA ALA A 172 -2.51 15.76 -10.41
C ALA A 172 -1.77 16.83 -9.59
N MET A 173 -2.49 17.86 -9.11
CA MET A 173 -1.91 19.04 -8.47
C MET A 173 -2.20 19.12 -6.95
N ALA A 174 -3.37 18.66 -6.50
CA ALA A 174 -3.79 18.68 -5.10
C ALA A 174 -2.80 18.01 -4.14
N PRO A 175 -2.18 16.86 -4.49
CA PRO A 175 -1.21 16.22 -3.61
C PRO A 175 -0.03 17.10 -3.21
N CYS A 176 0.47 17.93 -4.13
CA CYS A 176 1.56 18.86 -3.83
C CYS A 176 1.14 19.81 -2.71
N MET A 177 0.12 20.64 -2.94
CA MET A 177 -0.33 21.63 -1.95
C MET A 177 -0.68 21.00 -0.60
N ARG A 178 -1.36 19.84 -0.64
CA ARG A 178 -1.74 19.12 0.57
C ARG A 178 -0.55 18.53 1.33
N LEU A 179 0.44 17.98 0.61
CA LEU A 179 1.66 17.43 1.20
C LEU A 179 2.48 18.54 1.86
N TYR A 180 2.72 19.66 1.17
CA TYR A 180 3.50 20.77 1.72
C TYR A 180 2.81 21.38 2.94
N SER A 181 1.49 21.56 2.89
CA SER A 181 0.72 22.05 4.06
C SER A 181 0.82 21.10 5.25
N TRP A 182 0.71 19.80 5.01
CA TRP A 182 0.86 18.79 6.05
C TRP A 182 2.28 18.72 6.60
N LEU A 183 3.32 18.72 5.75
CA LEU A 183 4.72 18.74 6.17
C LEU A 183 5.02 19.98 7.00
N GLY A 184 4.66 21.17 6.52
CA GLY A 184 4.85 22.44 7.23
C GLY A 184 4.23 22.40 8.62
N THR A 185 2.98 21.96 8.73
CA THR A 185 2.27 21.82 10.02
C THR A 185 2.99 20.84 10.95
N VAL A 186 3.36 19.65 10.47
CA VAL A 186 4.06 18.64 11.27
C VAL A 186 5.42 19.16 11.76
N LEU A 187 6.17 19.87 10.91
CA LEU A 187 7.45 20.45 11.29
C LEU A 187 7.28 21.59 12.31
N ALA A 188 6.26 22.44 12.13
CA ALA A 188 5.95 23.51 13.06
C ALA A 188 5.57 22.97 14.45
N ASP A 189 4.69 21.96 14.50
CA ASP A 189 4.29 21.27 15.73
C ASP A 189 5.46 20.57 16.42
N ALA A 190 6.45 20.11 15.65
CA ALA A 190 7.70 19.54 16.16
C ALA A 190 8.71 20.61 16.64
N GLY A 191 8.40 21.91 16.53
CA GLY A 191 9.23 23.02 16.99
C GLY A 191 10.22 23.58 15.97
N ALA A 192 10.15 23.15 14.70
CA ALA A 192 11.12 23.54 13.67
C ALA A 192 11.10 25.05 13.39
N THR A 193 9.99 25.75 13.64
CA THR A 193 9.91 27.22 13.52
C THR A 193 10.84 27.95 14.47
N GLN A 194 11.21 27.34 15.61
CA GLN A 194 12.19 27.92 16.54
C GLN A 194 13.60 27.35 16.36
N THR A 195 13.73 26.08 15.96
CA THR A 195 15.01 25.37 16.00
C THR A 195 15.76 25.31 14.67
N ALA A 196 15.07 25.46 13.53
CA ALA A 196 15.66 25.21 12.21
C ALA A 196 16.56 26.36 11.68
N GLY A 197 16.68 27.46 12.42
CA GLY A 197 17.37 28.67 11.96
C GLY A 197 16.52 29.50 10.99
N GLU A 198 16.91 30.76 10.78
CA GLU A 198 16.07 31.77 10.12
C GLU A 198 15.62 31.34 8.71
N MET A 199 16.52 30.79 7.90
CA MET A 199 16.24 30.39 6.51
C MET A 199 15.13 29.33 6.43
N TYR A 200 15.27 28.23 7.18
CA TYR A 200 14.33 27.11 7.12
C TYR A 200 13.06 27.38 7.93
N SER A 201 13.13 28.18 9.00
CA SER A 201 11.94 28.59 9.75
C SER A 201 10.93 29.36 8.88
N LYS A 202 11.39 30.13 7.89
CA LYS A 202 10.52 30.81 6.91
C LYS A 202 9.74 29.81 6.06
N TRP A 203 10.42 28.79 5.52
CA TRP A 203 9.78 27.70 4.79
C TRP A 203 8.70 27.00 5.65
N VAL A 204 9.05 26.65 6.90
CA VAL A 204 8.10 25.98 7.81
C VAL A 204 6.91 26.88 8.12
N THR A 205 7.14 28.18 8.36
CA THR A 205 6.09 29.15 8.69
C THR A 205 5.14 29.36 7.51
N GLU A 206 5.67 29.46 6.29
CA GLU A 206 4.86 29.64 5.09
C GLU A 206 3.91 28.46 4.87
N TYR A 207 4.45 27.23 4.83
CA TYR A 207 3.65 26.05 4.55
C TYR A 207 2.78 25.58 5.73
N SER A 208 3.06 26.02 6.97
CA SER A 208 2.13 25.83 8.10
C SER A 208 1.09 26.95 8.25
N SER A 209 1.14 27.97 7.39
CA SER A 209 0.23 29.12 7.50
C SER A 209 -1.22 28.74 7.19
N ALA A 210 -2.16 29.47 7.80
CA ALA A 210 -3.58 29.31 7.51
C ALA A 210 -3.91 29.68 6.06
N ASP A 211 -3.17 30.61 5.47
CA ASP A 211 -3.38 31.09 4.09
C ASP A 211 -3.01 29.98 3.09
N PHE A 212 -1.83 29.36 3.25
CA PHE A 212 -1.44 28.22 2.41
C PHE A 212 -2.39 27.02 2.60
N GLY A 213 -2.79 26.75 3.84
CA GLY A 213 -3.79 25.72 4.16
C GLY A 213 -5.14 25.96 3.47
N GLN A 214 -5.59 27.20 3.34
CA GLN A 214 -6.82 27.55 2.62
C GLN A 214 -6.70 27.33 1.11
N LEU A 215 -5.54 27.65 0.51
CA LEU A 215 -5.29 27.38 -0.91
C LEU A 215 -5.32 25.88 -1.22
N ALA A 216 -4.70 25.06 -0.35
CA ALA A 216 -4.76 23.60 -0.47
C ALA A 216 -6.20 23.07 -0.33
N ALA A 217 -6.96 23.59 0.63
CA ALA A 217 -8.36 23.22 0.85
C ALA A 217 -9.28 23.65 -0.32
N GLU A 218 -8.96 24.76 -0.99
CA GLU A 218 -9.71 25.25 -2.15
C GLU A 218 -9.56 24.32 -3.36
N LEU A 219 -8.33 23.84 -3.62
CA LEU A 219 -8.09 22.85 -4.68
C LEU A 219 -8.74 21.49 -4.35
N ASP A 220 -8.71 21.06 -3.09
CA ASP A 220 -9.46 19.88 -2.62
C ASP A 220 -10.98 20.07 -2.83
N SER A 221 -11.51 21.26 -2.57
CA SER A 221 -12.93 21.58 -2.78
C SER A 221 -13.31 21.53 -4.27
N LEU A 222 -12.45 22.03 -5.16
CA LEU A 222 -12.67 21.96 -6.61
C LEU A 222 -12.65 20.52 -7.12
N LEU A 223 -11.70 19.71 -6.62
CA LEU A 223 -11.65 18.27 -6.89
C LEU A 223 -12.96 17.59 -6.47
N ASP A 224 -13.40 17.83 -5.24
CA ASP A 224 -14.62 17.26 -4.69
C ASP A 224 -15.88 17.65 -5.50
N GLU A 225 -15.99 18.92 -5.88
CA GLU A 225 -17.10 19.42 -6.69
C GLU A 225 -17.11 18.81 -8.10
N CYS A 226 -15.95 18.75 -8.76
CA CYS A 226 -15.81 18.16 -10.08
C CYS A 226 -16.14 16.66 -10.07
N VAL A 227 -15.68 15.90 -9.07
CA VAL A 227 -16.01 14.47 -8.93
C VAL A 227 -17.51 14.26 -8.72
N ARG A 228 -18.15 15.09 -7.88
CA ARG A 228 -19.60 15.02 -7.65
C ARG A 228 -20.41 15.28 -8.91
N ALA A 229 -20.04 16.33 -9.64
CA ALA A 229 -20.69 16.68 -10.89
C ALA A 229 -20.48 15.59 -11.96
N ALA A 230 -19.26 15.07 -12.08
CA ALA A 230 -18.93 13.98 -13.01
C ALA A 230 -19.63 12.66 -12.70
N SER A 231 -20.04 12.44 -11.44
CA SER A 231 -20.70 11.22 -10.99
C SER A 231 -22.23 11.29 -11.05
N THR A 232 -22.80 12.45 -11.37
CA THR A 232 -24.26 12.66 -11.32
C THR A 232 -24.95 12.01 -12.50
N GLY A 233 -25.81 11.02 -12.23
CA GLY A 233 -26.55 10.29 -13.27
C GLY A 233 -25.80 9.11 -13.90
N GLU A 234 -24.54 8.92 -13.51
CA GLU A 234 -23.69 7.82 -13.97
C GLU A 234 -23.97 6.51 -13.22
N SER A 235 -23.64 5.38 -13.87
CA SER A 235 -23.70 4.07 -13.22
C SER A 235 -22.60 3.91 -12.16
N ARG A 236 -22.80 2.97 -11.24
CA ARG A 236 -21.77 2.61 -10.22
C ARG A 236 -20.43 2.21 -10.85
N GLN A 237 -20.46 1.61 -12.03
CA GLN A 237 -19.27 1.15 -12.73
C GLN A 237 -18.47 2.34 -13.28
N GLU A 238 -19.13 3.32 -13.88
CA GLU A 238 -18.51 4.55 -14.39
C GLU A 238 -17.90 5.37 -13.25
N ILE A 239 -18.63 5.54 -12.15
CA ILE A 239 -18.12 6.21 -10.95
C ILE A 239 -16.89 5.49 -10.38
N GLY A 240 -16.96 4.15 -10.29
CA GLY A 240 -15.83 3.34 -9.85
C GLY A 240 -14.59 3.51 -10.74
N SER A 241 -14.79 3.60 -12.06
CA SER A 241 -13.73 3.82 -13.04
C SER A 241 -13.06 5.19 -12.87
N LEU A 242 -13.86 6.26 -12.74
CA LEU A 242 -13.34 7.61 -12.51
C LEU A 242 -12.53 7.68 -11.22
N LEU A 243 -13.10 7.20 -10.11
CA LEU A 243 -12.40 7.23 -8.82
C LEU A 243 -11.11 6.40 -8.84
N ASN A 244 -11.07 5.31 -9.60
CA ASN A 244 -9.83 4.56 -9.81
C ASN A 244 -8.78 5.42 -10.51
N GLU A 245 -9.12 6.00 -11.65
CA GLU A 245 -8.21 6.85 -12.43
C GLU A 245 -7.66 8.00 -11.57
N LEU A 246 -8.53 8.69 -10.82
CA LEU A 246 -8.12 9.75 -9.89
C LEU A 246 -7.17 9.23 -8.81
N SER A 247 -7.38 8.03 -8.27
CA SER A 247 -6.46 7.43 -7.30
C SER A 247 -5.07 7.16 -7.88
N GLN A 248 -4.99 6.81 -9.17
CA GLN A 248 -3.73 6.59 -9.86
C GLN A 248 -2.99 7.91 -10.07
N ILE A 249 -3.69 8.92 -10.60
CA ILE A 249 -3.15 10.26 -10.81
C ILE A 249 -2.65 10.84 -9.48
N TYR A 250 -3.46 10.77 -8.43
CA TYR A 250 -3.15 11.33 -7.11
C TYR A 250 -1.93 10.66 -6.46
N THR A 251 -1.87 9.33 -6.49
CA THR A 251 -0.72 8.59 -5.90
C THR A 251 0.54 8.74 -6.74
N GLN A 252 0.44 8.92 -8.06
CA GLN A 252 1.57 9.19 -8.92
C GLN A 252 2.14 10.60 -8.69
N ALA A 253 1.29 11.61 -8.49
CA ALA A 253 1.72 12.94 -8.07
C ALA A 253 2.48 12.89 -6.73
N LEU A 254 2.01 12.14 -5.72
CA LEU A 254 2.78 11.95 -4.47
C LEU A 254 4.10 11.21 -4.67
N GLN A 255 4.16 10.25 -5.61
CA GLN A 255 5.42 9.59 -5.94
C GLN A 255 6.41 10.57 -6.56
N HIS A 256 5.94 11.47 -7.43
CA HIS A 256 6.76 12.53 -8.01
C HIS A 256 7.32 13.48 -6.93
N GLU A 257 6.54 13.79 -5.90
CA GLU A 257 7.02 14.55 -4.73
C GLU A 257 8.11 13.80 -3.95
N LEU A 258 7.92 12.49 -3.74
CA LEU A 258 8.93 11.66 -3.09
C LEU A 258 10.22 11.64 -3.91
N ASP A 259 10.13 11.40 -5.21
CA ASP A 259 11.27 11.41 -6.14
C ASP A 259 11.98 12.78 -6.14
N PHE A 260 11.21 13.87 -6.00
CA PHE A 260 11.73 15.23 -5.92
C PHE A 260 12.58 15.45 -4.67
N PHE A 261 12.13 15.00 -3.50
CA PHE A 261 12.93 15.04 -2.27
C PHE A 261 14.14 14.09 -2.31
N GLU A 262 13.99 12.90 -2.91
CA GLU A 262 15.07 11.90 -3.02
C GLU A 262 16.23 12.36 -3.90
N GLN A 263 15.95 13.12 -4.96
CA GLN A 263 16.99 13.63 -5.86
C GLN A 263 17.71 14.88 -5.34
N GLN A 264 17.32 15.44 -4.19
CA GLN A 264 18.04 16.56 -3.61
C GLN A 264 19.44 16.13 -3.16
N PRO A 265 20.51 16.87 -3.51
CA PRO A 265 21.89 16.50 -3.19
C PRO A 265 22.19 16.81 -1.73
N THR A 266 21.65 16.00 -0.82
CA THR A 266 21.76 16.28 0.63
C THR A 266 23.15 15.95 1.17
N GLY A 267 23.81 14.90 0.67
CA GLY A 267 25.04 14.37 1.27
C GLY A 267 24.87 13.89 2.71
N LEU A 268 23.63 13.86 3.22
CA LEU A 268 23.29 13.45 4.58
C LEU A 268 22.98 11.96 4.58
N ASP A 269 23.80 11.18 5.27
CA ASP A 269 23.52 9.77 5.50
C ASP A 269 22.69 9.60 6.79
N PHE A 270 21.37 9.70 6.65
CA PHE A 270 20.45 9.39 7.75
C PHE A 270 20.21 7.89 7.95
N HIS A 271 20.75 7.01 7.10
CA HIS A 271 20.85 5.59 7.43
C HIS A 271 21.95 5.34 8.45
N ALA A 272 22.99 6.18 8.47
CA ALA A 272 24.06 6.18 9.48
C ALA A 272 23.77 7.09 10.71
N GLY A 273 22.79 8.00 10.64
CA GLY A 273 22.56 9.05 11.64
C GLY A 273 21.12 9.19 12.15
N GLY A 274 20.77 8.38 13.17
CA GLY A 274 19.67 8.64 14.12
C GLY A 274 18.25 8.42 13.61
N LEU A 275 17.39 7.86 14.48
CA LEU A 275 15.94 7.82 14.27
C LEU A 275 15.37 9.25 14.11
N PRO A 276 14.21 9.44 13.46
CA PRO A 276 13.48 10.71 13.50
C PRO A 276 13.29 11.15 14.96
N SER A 277 13.32 12.48 15.23
CA SER A 277 13.12 12.95 16.60
C SER A 277 11.76 12.50 17.11
N HIS A 278 11.66 12.19 18.41
CA HIS A 278 10.37 11.80 19.01
C HIS A 278 9.29 12.86 18.74
N ALA A 279 9.65 14.15 18.86
CA ALA A 279 8.78 15.27 18.54
C ALA A 279 8.23 15.22 17.11
N LEU A 280 9.06 14.85 16.13
CA LEU A 280 8.63 14.73 14.73
C LEU A 280 7.64 13.58 14.54
N LEU A 281 7.91 12.42 15.15
CA LEU A 281 7.02 11.25 15.05
C LEU A 281 5.68 11.49 15.74
N GLU A 282 5.72 12.16 16.89
CA GLU A 282 4.55 12.54 17.68
C GLU A 282 3.68 13.57 16.94
N ALA A 283 4.30 14.64 16.43
CA ALA A 283 3.62 15.67 15.62
C ALA A 283 2.97 15.07 14.37
N ALA A 284 3.67 14.17 13.68
CA ALA A 284 3.17 13.49 12.50
C ALA A 284 2.05 12.48 12.79
N ARG A 285 1.82 12.13 14.06
CA ARG A 285 0.89 11.09 14.51
C ARG A 285 1.02 9.81 13.69
N ILE A 286 2.26 9.39 13.43
CA ILE A 286 2.54 8.22 12.61
C ILE A 286 2.04 6.98 13.33
N ILE A 287 0.95 6.40 12.85
CA ILE A 287 0.49 5.08 13.25
C ILE A 287 1.29 4.07 12.42
N PRO A 288 2.00 3.11 13.05
CA PRO A 288 2.68 2.07 12.29
C PRO A 288 1.65 1.24 11.51
N PRO A 289 2.02 0.66 10.35
CA PRO A 289 1.18 -0.33 9.67
C PRO A 289 0.80 -1.45 10.63
N ARG A 290 -0.48 -1.82 10.74
CA ARG A 290 -0.97 -2.84 11.67
C ARG A 290 -1.57 -4.02 10.93
N VAL A 291 -1.17 -5.22 11.35
CA VAL A 291 -1.74 -6.47 10.86
C VAL A 291 -2.34 -7.25 12.03
N LEU A 292 -3.62 -7.58 11.95
CA LEU A 292 -4.31 -8.49 12.85
C LEU A 292 -4.25 -9.90 12.30
N ILE A 293 -3.51 -10.76 12.99
CA ILE A 293 -3.30 -12.15 12.62
C ILE A 293 -4.29 -13.04 13.40
N MET A 294 -5.11 -13.79 12.68
CA MET A 294 -6.07 -14.75 13.23
C MET A 294 -5.63 -16.17 12.87
N ALA A 295 -4.87 -16.83 13.75
CA ALA A 295 -4.25 -18.13 13.47
C ALA A 295 -3.91 -18.90 14.75
N GLY A 296 -3.51 -20.16 14.57
CA GLY A 296 -2.97 -20.97 15.66
C GLY A 296 -1.52 -20.60 16.02
N SER A 297 -1.14 -20.91 17.26
CA SER A 297 0.22 -20.77 17.79
C SER A 297 1.04 -22.03 17.59
N ASP A 298 2.18 -21.90 16.93
CA ASP A 298 3.20 -22.93 16.78
C ASP A 298 4.26 -22.78 17.88
N SER A 299 4.30 -23.73 18.83
CA SER A 299 5.29 -23.75 19.91
C SER A 299 6.74 -23.81 19.41
N GLY A 300 6.98 -24.33 18.21
CA GLY A 300 8.32 -24.39 17.59
C GLY A 300 8.76 -23.08 16.95
N GLY A 301 7.86 -22.10 16.82
CA GLY A 301 8.17 -20.76 16.32
C GLY A 301 8.47 -20.65 14.82
N GLY A 302 8.24 -21.72 14.04
CA GLY A 302 8.53 -21.77 12.61
C GLY A 302 7.33 -21.48 11.71
N ALA A 303 6.10 -21.67 12.22
CA ALA A 303 4.84 -21.36 11.54
C ALA A 303 3.88 -20.61 12.48
N GLY A 304 2.57 -20.62 12.17
CA GLY A 304 1.53 -20.02 13.00
C GLY A 304 1.73 -18.52 13.24
N ILE A 305 1.15 -18.02 14.33
CA ILE A 305 1.29 -16.60 14.70
C ILE A 305 2.76 -16.18 14.89
N GLN A 306 3.66 -17.09 15.24
CA GLN A 306 5.08 -16.79 15.43
C GLN A 306 5.75 -16.44 14.10
N ALA A 307 5.53 -17.23 13.05
CA ALA A 307 6.01 -16.88 11.71
C ALA A 307 5.33 -15.61 11.18
N ASP A 308 4.05 -15.44 11.49
CA ASP A 308 3.28 -14.27 11.07
C ASP A 308 3.83 -12.97 11.68
N ILE A 309 4.09 -12.95 12.99
CA ILE A 309 4.68 -11.80 13.71
C ILE A 309 6.09 -11.50 13.18
N LYS A 310 6.94 -12.54 13.03
CA LYS A 310 8.30 -12.36 12.49
C LYS A 310 8.29 -11.80 11.08
N SER A 311 7.38 -12.28 10.23
CA SER A 311 7.21 -11.75 8.87
C SER A 311 6.78 -10.29 8.89
N CYS A 312 5.79 -9.93 9.69
CA CYS A 312 5.35 -8.54 9.80
C CYS A 312 6.47 -7.62 10.31
N ALA A 313 7.21 -8.05 11.33
CA ALA A 313 8.33 -7.30 11.89
C ALA A 313 9.43 -7.06 10.85
N ALA A 314 9.79 -8.09 10.05
CA ALA A 314 10.76 -7.98 8.95
C ALA A 314 10.32 -6.98 7.87
N HIS A 315 9.02 -6.68 7.77
CA HIS A 315 8.46 -5.70 6.84
C HIS A 315 8.13 -4.35 7.49
N GLY A 316 8.39 -4.16 8.80
CA GLY A 316 8.11 -2.91 9.51
C GLY A 316 6.63 -2.70 9.85
N ALA A 317 5.86 -3.78 10.04
CA ALA A 317 4.46 -3.74 10.47
C ALA A 317 4.30 -4.23 11.92
N PHE A 318 3.46 -3.53 12.68
CA PHE A 318 3.03 -3.91 14.02
C PHE A 318 2.01 -5.05 13.94
N SER A 319 2.26 -6.13 14.69
CA SER A 319 1.38 -7.30 14.70
C SER A 319 0.50 -7.33 15.93
N THR A 320 -0.78 -7.65 15.72
CA THR A 320 -1.72 -8.06 16.77
C THR A 320 -2.23 -9.45 16.45
N THR A 321 -2.74 -10.18 17.44
CA THR A 321 -3.17 -11.57 17.25
C THR A 321 -4.52 -11.85 17.90
N ALA A 322 -5.35 -12.67 17.23
CA ALA A 322 -6.42 -13.43 17.85
C ALA A 322 -6.13 -14.93 17.65
N VAL A 323 -5.76 -15.60 18.74
CA VAL A 323 -5.28 -16.99 18.69
C VAL A 323 -6.46 -17.95 18.60
N THR A 324 -6.43 -18.84 17.59
CA THR A 324 -7.52 -19.81 17.33
C THR A 324 -7.27 -21.18 17.96
N ALA A 325 -6.01 -21.56 18.10
CA ALA A 325 -5.59 -22.80 18.75
C ALA A 325 -4.14 -22.69 19.23
N LEU A 326 -3.78 -23.45 20.25
CA LEU A 326 -2.39 -23.68 20.65
C LEU A 326 -1.97 -25.05 20.14
N THR A 327 -0.80 -25.16 19.50
CA THR A 327 -0.21 -26.46 19.17
C THR A 327 1.00 -26.74 20.05
N ALA A 328 1.03 -27.92 20.68
CA ALA A 328 2.27 -28.52 21.15
C ALA A 328 2.94 -29.08 19.90
N GLN A 329 3.92 -28.35 19.37
CA GLN A 329 4.54 -28.60 18.07
C GLN A 329 6.04 -28.28 18.13
N ASN A 330 6.82 -29.04 17.38
CA ASN A 330 8.25 -28.82 17.16
C ASN A 330 8.65 -29.35 15.77
N SER A 331 9.96 -29.44 15.47
CA SER A 331 10.44 -29.91 14.15
C SER A 331 10.09 -31.37 13.83
N HIS A 332 9.65 -32.17 14.80
CA HIS A 332 9.14 -33.54 14.59
C HIS A 332 7.63 -33.60 14.26
N GLY A 333 6.94 -32.45 14.26
CA GLY A 333 5.52 -32.37 13.94
C GLY A 333 4.65 -31.89 15.11
N VAL A 334 3.35 -32.17 15.03
CA VAL A 334 2.35 -31.75 16.02
C VAL A 334 2.08 -32.89 17.00
N GLN A 335 2.27 -32.64 18.29
CA GLN A 335 2.01 -33.60 19.37
C GLN A 335 0.65 -33.39 20.04
N GLY A 336 0.10 -32.18 19.96
CA GLY A 336 -1.19 -31.86 20.56
C GLY A 336 -1.75 -30.55 20.04
N ILE A 337 -3.08 -30.45 20.06
CA ILE A 337 -3.83 -29.25 19.66
C ILE A 337 -4.81 -28.92 20.78
N PHE A 338 -4.75 -27.70 21.28
CA PHE A 338 -5.69 -27.14 22.25
C PHE A 338 -6.50 -26.03 21.56
N PRO A 339 -7.78 -26.27 21.21
CA PRO A 339 -8.61 -25.25 20.58
C PRO A 339 -8.96 -24.14 21.59
N VAL A 340 -8.92 -22.88 21.15
CA VAL A 340 -9.35 -21.75 21.96
C VAL A 340 -10.88 -21.66 21.93
N PRO A 341 -11.58 -21.44 23.07
CA PRO A 341 -13.03 -21.25 23.08
C PRO A 341 -13.49 -20.13 22.13
N LEU A 342 -14.53 -20.39 21.34
CA LEU A 342 -14.97 -19.50 20.25
C LEU A 342 -15.35 -18.09 20.74
N ASP A 343 -16.01 -17.98 21.89
CA ASP A 343 -16.35 -16.68 22.47
C ASP A 343 -15.10 -15.88 22.87
N PHE A 344 -14.03 -16.57 23.30
CA PHE A 344 -12.76 -15.93 23.61
C PHE A 344 -11.97 -15.54 22.34
N VAL A 345 -12.13 -16.28 21.23
CA VAL A 345 -11.63 -15.84 19.91
C VAL A 345 -12.31 -14.53 19.51
N ARG A 346 -13.64 -14.43 19.65
CA ARG A 346 -14.38 -13.19 19.36
C ARG A 346 -14.00 -12.05 20.29
N GLU A 347 -13.80 -12.33 21.58
CA GLU A 347 -13.35 -11.33 22.56
C GLU A 347 -11.97 -10.75 22.21
N GLN A 348 -11.00 -11.59 21.80
CA GLN A 348 -9.70 -11.12 21.30
C GLN A 348 -9.86 -10.19 20.08
N ILE A 349 -10.70 -10.57 19.12
CA ILE A 349 -10.98 -9.75 17.92
C ILE A 349 -11.55 -8.39 18.30
N ARG A 350 -12.57 -8.35 19.17
CA ARG A 350 -13.18 -7.09 19.64
C ARG A 350 -12.20 -6.25 20.44
N SER A 351 -11.37 -6.86 21.30
CA SER A 351 -10.38 -6.13 22.08
C SER A 351 -9.36 -5.42 21.20
N VAL A 352 -8.85 -6.09 20.16
CA VAL A 352 -7.89 -5.47 19.24
C VAL A 352 -8.57 -4.43 18.36
N LEU A 353 -9.71 -4.79 17.75
CA LEU A 353 -10.38 -3.89 16.83
C LEU A 353 -10.95 -2.67 17.56
N GLY A 354 -11.53 -2.82 18.75
CA GLY A 354 -12.13 -1.72 19.50
C GLY A 354 -11.15 -0.64 19.99
N ASP A 355 -9.87 -0.98 20.16
CA ASP A 355 -8.84 -0.09 20.69
C ASP A 355 -7.73 0.16 19.66
N ILE A 356 -6.81 -0.80 19.51
CA ILE A 356 -5.61 -0.67 18.67
C ILE A 356 -5.95 -0.49 17.20
N GLY A 357 -7.01 -1.15 16.71
CA GLY A 357 -7.36 -1.21 15.29
C GLY A 357 -6.44 -2.07 14.44
N THR A 358 -6.71 -2.11 13.13
CA THR A 358 -5.88 -2.82 12.16
C THR A 358 -6.05 -2.25 10.77
N ASP A 359 -5.02 -2.33 9.94
CA ASP A 359 -5.04 -1.93 8.54
C ASP A 359 -5.26 -3.14 7.62
N VAL A 360 -4.72 -4.30 7.99
CA VAL A 360 -4.91 -5.57 7.28
C VAL A 360 -5.24 -6.69 8.27
N VAL A 361 -6.07 -7.65 7.86
CA VAL A 361 -6.33 -8.89 8.59
C VAL A 361 -5.70 -10.04 7.81
N LYS A 362 -4.98 -10.92 8.50
CA LYS A 362 -4.48 -12.17 7.94
C LYS A 362 -5.08 -13.35 8.70
N THR A 363 -5.67 -14.31 8.00
CA THR A 363 -6.09 -15.59 8.60
C THR A 363 -5.09 -16.68 8.25
N GLY A 364 -4.74 -17.52 9.24
CA GLY A 364 -3.97 -18.74 9.06
C GLY A 364 -4.81 -19.98 9.35
N MET A 365 -4.27 -20.94 10.09
CA MET A 365 -5.00 -22.15 10.50
C MET A 365 -6.22 -21.80 11.38
N LEU A 366 -7.42 -22.13 10.89
CA LEU A 366 -8.70 -21.97 11.62
C LEU A 366 -9.24 -23.30 12.18
N ALA A 367 -8.80 -24.43 11.64
CA ALA A 367 -9.06 -25.81 12.09
C ALA A 367 -10.52 -26.33 12.05
N THR A 368 -11.54 -25.49 12.22
CA THR A 368 -12.96 -25.91 12.25
C THR A 368 -13.89 -24.89 11.58
N SER A 369 -15.07 -25.35 11.14
CA SER A 369 -16.12 -24.47 10.57
C SER A 369 -16.61 -23.46 11.60
N GLU A 370 -16.69 -23.87 12.86
CA GLU A 370 -17.14 -23.04 13.97
C GLU A 370 -16.14 -21.89 14.25
N THR A 371 -14.84 -22.16 14.14
CA THR A 371 -13.82 -21.10 14.22
C THR A 371 -13.95 -20.11 13.06
N VAL A 372 -14.21 -20.60 11.83
CA VAL A 372 -14.43 -19.72 10.66
C VAL A 372 -15.63 -18.81 10.92
N ALA A 373 -16.76 -19.37 11.35
CA ALA A 373 -17.96 -18.60 11.67
C ALA A 373 -17.71 -17.58 12.79
N ALA A 374 -16.97 -17.94 13.83
CA ALA A 374 -16.61 -17.03 14.92
C ALA A 374 -15.74 -15.85 14.45
N VAL A 375 -14.75 -16.12 13.59
CA VAL A 375 -13.91 -15.08 12.96
C VAL A 375 -14.76 -14.15 12.08
N VAL A 376 -15.61 -14.72 11.23
CA VAL A 376 -16.50 -13.95 10.35
C VAL A 376 -17.46 -13.08 11.16
N ALA A 377 -18.03 -13.61 12.24
CA ALA A 377 -18.90 -12.86 13.15
C ALA A 377 -18.15 -11.70 13.81
N GLY A 378 -16.97 -11.95 14.38
CA GLY A 378 -16.14 -10.91 14.99
C GLY A 378 -15.76 -9.80 14.00
N LEU A 379 -15.43 -10.17 12.75
CA LEU A 379 -15.16 -9.20 11.68
C LEU A 379 -16.41 -8.40 11.28
N ARG A 380 -17.62 -8.97 11.38
CA ARG A 380 -18.87 -8.31 11.00
C ARG A 380 -19.42 -7.37 12.07
N GLU A 381 -19.23 -7.71 13.35
CA GLU A 381 -19.69 -6.89 14.50
C GLU A 381 -19.00 -5.51 14.53
N GLU A 382 -17.72 -5.44 14.18
CA GLU A 382 -16.89 -4.23 14.24
C GLU A 382 -16.92 -3.41 12.93
N ARG A 383 -18.08 -3.32 12.26
CA ARG A 383 -18.25 -2.72 10.91
C ARG A 383 -19.01 -1.38 10.82
N ASN A 384 -19.61 -0.85 11.89
CA ASN A 384 -20.37 0.41 11.83
C ASN A 384 -19.47 1.66 11.96
N GLU A 385 -19.76 2.85 11.42
CA GLU A 385 -20.44 3.32 10.19
C GLU A 385 -19.59 4.56 9.76
N VAL A 386 -19.27 4.74 8.46
CA VAL A 386 -18.41 5.80 7.86
C VAL A 386 -16.87 5.61 7.89
N GLU A 387 -16.18 5.37 9.00
CA GLU A 387 -14.73 5.73 9.12
C GLU A 387 -13.78 4.61 9.61
N ARG A 388 -13.49 3.58 8.79
CA ARG A 388 -12.31 2.71 9.08
C ARG A 388 -11.74 1.93 7.89
N TRP A 389 -11.74 2.52 6.70
CA TRP A 389 -10.90 2.14 5.54
C TRP A 389 -10.56 0.64 5.34
N ARG A 390 -11.57 -0.23 5.47
CA ARG A 390 -11.72 -1.51 4.75
C ARG A 390 -10.51 -2.44 4.79
N ARG A 391 -10.18 -2.88 6.01
CA ARG A 391 -9.27 -3.99 6.36
C ARG A 391 -9.16 -5.00 5.21
N LEU A 392 -8.01 -5.01 4.54
CA LEU A 392 -7.74 -6.02 3.51
C LEU A 392 -7.68 -7.38 4.20
N LEU A 393 -8.34 -8.39 3.63
CA LEU A 393 -8.37 -9.72 4.19
C LEU A 393 -7.50 -10.65 3.35
N VAL A 394 -6.36 -11.05 3.92
CA VAL A 394 -5.45 -12.04 3.37
C VAL A 394 -5.77 -13.39 4.00
N VAL A 395 -6.25 -14.34 3.21
CA VAL A 395 -6.58 -15.69 3.69
C VAL A 395 -5.53 -16.68 3.22
N ASP A 396 -4.80 -17.27 4.16
CA ASP A 396 -4.00 -18.47 3.92
C ASP A 396 -4.88 -19.68 4.26
N PRO A 397 -5.43 -20.41 3.27
CA PRO A 397 -6.42 -21.46 3.49
C PRO A 397 -5.75 -22.75 3.96
N VAL A 398 -5.08 -22.69 5.11
CA VAL A 398 -4.32 -23.80 5.69
C VAL A 398 -5.26 -24.96 6.03
N MET A 399 -5.12 -26.07 5.30
CA MET A 399 -5.92 -27.28 5.47
C MET A 399 -5.10 -28.50 5.89
N VAL A 400 -3.81 -28.50 5.61
CA VAL A 400 -2.88 -29.60 5.91
C VAL A 400 -1.62 -28.98 6.51
N SER A 401 -1.02 -29.60 7.54
CA SER A 401 0.26 -29.12 8.03
C SER A 401 1.35 -29.35 6.99
N THR A 402 2.41 -28.53 6.99
CA THR A 402 3.60 -28.78 6.15
C THR A 402 4.16 -30.18 6.40
N SER A 403 4.02 -30.72 7.62
CA SER A 403 4.40 -32.07 8.04
C SER A 403 3.41 -33.18 7.64
N GLY A 404 2.41 -32.88 6.80
CA GLY A 404 1.47 -33.85 6.25
C GLY A 404 0.40 -34.37 7.21
N HIS A 405 0.29 -33.80 8.42
CA HIS A 405 -0.74 -34.17 9.38
C HIS A 405 -2.03 -33.41 9.06
N ALA A 406 -3.15 -34.13 9.06
CA ALA A 406 -4.47 -33.52 8.92
C ALA A 406 -4.72 -32.59 10.12
N LEU A 407 -4.83 -31.29 9.86
CA LEU A 407 -5.18 -30.28 10.87
C LEU A 407 -6.69 -30.21 11.13
N LEU A 408 -7.48 -30.91 10.31
CA LEU A 408 -8.93 -30.96 10.38
C LEU A 408 -9.38 -32.17 11.21
N GLN A 409 -10.13 -31.93 12.29
CA GLN A 409 -10.50 -32.99 13.25
C GLN A 409 -11.62 -33.93 12.75
N ALA A 410 -12.49 -33.49 11.82
CA ALA A 410 -13.41 -34.28 11.00
C ALA A 410 -14.16 -33.34 10.03
N GLY A 411 -14.69 -33.84 8.91
CA GLY A 411 -15.62 -33.07 8.06
C GLY A 411 -14.98 -32.07 7.10
N VAL A 412 -13.93 -32.46 6.37
CA VAL A 412 -13.24 -31.61 5.37
C VAL A 412 -14.22 -30.94 4.40
N GLY A 413 -15.24 -31.68 3.90
CA GLY A 413 -16.24 -31.11 3.00
C GLY A 413 -17.02 -29.95 3.61
N ALA A 414 -17.51 -30.09 4.84
CA ALA A 414 -18.23 -29.02 5.53
C ALA A 414 -17.33 -27.81 5.77
N PHE A 415 -16.07 -28.03 6.17
CA PHE A 415 -15.09 -26.96 6.34
C PHE A 415 -14.82 -26.18 5.03
N LEU A 416 -14.61 -26.90 3.93
CA LEU A 416 -14.43 -26.30 2.60
C LEU A 416 -15.65 -25.45 2.20
N GLU A 417 -16.86 -25.94 2.44
CA GLU A 417 -18.08 -25.20 2.12
C GLU A 417 -18.26 -23.97 3.03
N THR A 418 -17.89 -24.03 4.30
CA THR A 418 -17.87 -22.85 5.19
C THR A 418 -16.86 -21.80 4.70
N LEU A 419 -15.65 -22.20 4.30
CA LEU A 419 -14.68 -21.26 3.73
C LEU A 419 -15.22 -20.55 2.49
N LYS A 420 -15.79 -21.30 1.54
CA LYS A 420 -16.31 -20.77 0.27
C LYS A 420 -17.52 -19.87 0.47
N SER A 421 -18.42 -20.22 1.38
CA SER A 421 -19.69 -19.50 1.56
C SER A 421 -19.60 -18.32 2.52
N GLU A 422 -18.69 -18.36 3.51
CA GLU A 422 -18.62 -17.32 4.56
C GLU A 422 -17.36 -16.46 4.50
N LEU A 423 -16.18 -17.06 4.31
CA LEU A 423 -14.90 -16.35 4.41
C LEU A 423 -14.41 -15.78 3.08
N PHE A 424 -14.41 -16.60 2.02
CA PHE A 424 -13.94 -16.21 0.69
C PHE A 424 -14.66 -15.01 0.08
N PRO A 425 -15.98 -14.82 0.28
CA PRO A 425 -16.67 -13.62 -0.18
C PRO A 425 -16.18 -12.32 0.49
N LEU A 426 -15.49 -12.42 1.63
CA LEU A 426 -14.88 -11.29 2.33
C LEU A 426 -13.40 -11.10 1.96
N ALA A 427 -12.77 -12.09 1.32
CA ALA A 427 -11.33 -12.12 1.11
C ALA A 427 -10.90 -11.13 0.01
N THR A 428 -9.90 -10.31 0.32
CA THR A 428 -9.20 -9.52 -0.69
C THR A 428 -8.33 -10.45 -1.54
N ILE A 429 -7.55 -11.31 -0.89
CA ILE A 429 -6.71 -12.29 -1.54
C ILE A 429 -6.77 -13.61 -0.77
N ILE A 430 -6.85 -14.72 -1.50
CA ILE A 430 -6.54 -16.05 -0.95
C ILE A 430 -5.24 -16.56 -1.53
N THR A 431 -4.45 -17.28 -0.72
CA THR A 431 -3.14 -17.78 -1.13
C THR A 431 -3.03 -19.31 -1.01
N PRO A 432 -3.79 -20.12 -1.77
CA PRO A 432 -3.66 -21.58 -1.70
C PRO A 432 -2.36 -22.07 -2.34
N ASN A 433 -1.74 -23.10 -1.77
CA ASN A 433 -0.76 -23.92 -2.48
C ASN A 433 -1.45 -24.91 -3.46
N LEU A 434 -0.66 -25.68 -4.23
CA LEU A 434 -1.22 -26.64 -5.21
C LEU A 434 -2.17 -27.68 -4.60
N PRO A 435 -1.80 -28.42 -3.53
CA PRO A 435 -2.74 -29.32 -2.85
C PRO A 435 -4.02 -28.63 -2.36
N GLU A 436 -3.90 -27.44 -1.78
CA GLU A 436 -5.04 -26.65 -1.29
C GLU A 436 -5.95 -26.21 -2.43
N ALA A 437 -5.39 -25.70 -3.52
CA ALA A 437 -6.14 -25.31 -4.71
C ALA A 437 -6.86 -26.51 -5.34
N SER A 438 -6.19 -27.67 -5.41
CA SER A 438 -6.80 -28.91 -5.88
C SER A 438 -8.01 -29.30 -5.02
N LEU A 439 -7.86 -29.30 -3.69
CA LEU A 439 -8.94 -29.62 -2.75
C LEU A 439 -10.13 -28.65 -2.86
N LEU A 440 -9.86 -27.34 -2.93
CA LEU A 440 -10.89 -26.31 -3.09
C LEU A 440 -11.68 -26.48 -4.39
N LEU A 441 -11.02 -26.99 -5.45
CA LEU A 441 -11.59 -27.27 -6.76
C LEU A 441 -12.09 -28.73 -6.93
N GLY A 442 -12.28 -29.47 -5.83
CA GLY A 442 -12.86 -30.81 -5.87
C GLY A 442 -11.90 -31.91 -6.34
N GLY A 443 -10.61 -31.81 -6.02
CA GLY A 443 -9.58 -32.80 -6.36
C GLY A 443 -9.00 -32.65 -7.77
N ARG A 444 -9.16 -31.48 -8.39
CA ARG A 444 -8.63 -31.20 -9.74
C ARG A 444 -7.10 -31.30 -9.78
N VAL A 445 -6.54 -31.95 -10.79
CA VAL A 445 -5.08 -31.97 -11.04
C VAL A 445 -4.63 -30.62 -11.59
N ILE A 446 -3.53 -30.08 -11.05
CA ILE A 446 -2.94 -28.80 -11.45
C ILE A 446 -1.45 -29.03 -11.72
N ASP A 447 -1.10 -29.32 -12.98
CA ASP A 447 0.21 -29.84 -13.40
C ASP A 447 0.92 -28.95 -14.45
N SER A 448 0.37 -27.77 -14.74
CA SER A 448 0.95 -26.80 -15.68
C SER A 448 0.69 -25.37 -15.23
N VAL A 449 1.43 -24.40 -15.77
CA VAL A 449 1.18 -22.97 -15.52
C VAL A 449 -0.22 -22.57 -16.02
N ALA A 450 -0.62 -23.06 -17.19
CA ALA A 450 -1.98 -22.85 -17.71
C ALA A 450 -3.06 -23.43 -16.79
N ALA A 451 -2.83 -24.62 -16.21
CA ALA A 451 -3.74 -25.19 -15.21
C ALA A 451 -3.79 -24.35 -13.93
N LYS A 452 -2.66 -23.75 -13.51
CA LYS A 452 -2.63 -22.80 -12.37
C LYS A 452 -3.42 -21.54 -12.67
N GLU A 453 -3.27 -20.95 -13.85
CA GLU A 453 -4.07 -19.79 -14.28
C GLU A 453 -5.56 -20.11 -14.25
N GLN A 454 -5.96 -21.26 -14.82
CA GLN A 454 -7.37 -21.67 -14.80
C GLN A 454 -7.86 -21.92 -13.37
N ALA A 455 -7.05 -22.56 -12.53
CA ALA A 455 -7.38 -22.76 -11.11
C ALA A 455 -7.57 -21.41 -10.39
N ALA A 456 -6.68 -20.44 -10.63
CA ALA A 456 -6.79 -19.10 -10.04
C ALA A 456 -8.07 -18.39 -10.47
N ARG A 457 -8.43 -18.46 -11.77
CA ARG A 457 -9.69 -17.89 -12.30
C ARG A 457 -10.92 -18.52 -11.67
N ASP A 458 -10.96 -19.83 -11.57
CA ASP A 458 -12.10 -20.56 -10.99
C ASP A 458 -12.24 -20.28 -9.49
N LEU A 459 -11.11 -20.11 -8.78
CA LEU A 459 -11.11 -19.72 -7.38
C LEU A 459 -11.56 -18.26 -7.18
N CYS A 460 -11.23 -17.34 -8.08
CA CYS A 460 -11.74 -15.97 -8.06
C CYS A 460 -13.28 -15.95 -8.15
N ALA A 461 -13.87 -16.88 -8.92
CA ALA A 461 -15.33 -17.01 -9.04
C ALA A 461 -16.01 -17.43 -7.73
N MET A 462 -15.26 -17.90 -6.72
CA MET A 462 -15.78 -18.27 -5.40
C MET A 462 -15.93 -17.08 -4.44
N GLY A 463 -15.58 -15.85 -4.84
CA GLY A 463 -15.75 -14.66 -4.00
C GLY A 463 -14.52 -13.78 -3.77
N PRO A 464 -13.28 -14.31 -3.68
CA PRO A 464 -12.10 -13.47 -3.50
C PRO A 464 -11.89 -12.57 -4.71
N ARG A 465 -11.34 -11.38 -4.47
CA ARG A 465 -10.94 -10.50 -5.57
C ARG A 465 -9.67 -11.00 -6.25
N TRP A 466 -8.68 -11.39 -5.45
CA TRP A 466 -7.39 -11.89 -5.91
C TRP A 466 -7.18 -13.33 -5.46
N VAL A 467 -6.51 -14.12 -6.29
CA VAL A 467 -6.07 -15.46 -5.95
C VAL A 467 -4.60 -15.60 -6.31
N LEU A 468 -3.77 -15.99 -5.35
CA LEU A 468 -2.38 -16.38 -5.58
C LEU A 468 -2.23 -17.89 -5.41
N VAL A 469 -2.16 -18.62 -6.52
CA VAL A 469 -1.86 -20.06 -6.49
C VAL A 469 -0.35 -20.24 -6.35
N LYS A 470 0.08 -20.69 -5.17
CA LYS A 470 1.48 -20.81 -4.74
C LYS A 470 2.11 -22.16 -5.10
N GLY A 471 3.41 -22.14 -5.37
CA GLY A 471 4.30 -23.30 -5.33
C GLY A 471 4.34 -24.16 -6.60
N GLY A 472 5.01 -25.31 -6.49
CA GLY A 472 5.13 -26.35 -7.53
C GLY A 472 6.39 -26.28 -8.37
N HIS A 473 7.25 -27.30 -8.24
CA HIS A 473 8.03 -27.83 -9.37
C HIS A 473 7.00 -28.43 -10.33
N LEU A 474 6.84 -27.81 -11.50
CA LEU A 474 6.11 -28.47 -12.59
C LEU A 474 7.17 -29.30 -13.31
N ASP A 475 7.06 -30.62 -13.20
CA ASP A 475 8.06 -31.53 -13.76
C ASP A 475 8.03 -31.43 -15.29
N THR A 476 8.92 -30.61 -15.86
CA THR A 476 9.02 -30.41 -17.32
C THR A 476 9.71 -31.58 -18.02
N GLY A 477 9.95 -32.70 -17.33
CA GLY A 477 10.57 -33.90 -17.87
C GLY A 477 12.06 -33.74 -18.22
N ALA A 478 12.65 -32.57 -17.98
CA ALA A 478 14.07 -32.32 -18.15
C ALA A 478 14.76 -32.31 -16.78
N GLN A 479 15.67 -33.26 -16.56
CA GLN A 479 16.61 -33.29 -15.44
C GLN A 479 17.66 -32.17 -15.55
N THR A 480 17.23 -30.93 -15.76
CA THR A 480 18.09 -29.75 -15.87
C THR A 480 18.08 -28.97 -14.55
N ARG A 481 19.27 -28.52 -14.16
CA ARG A 481 19.60 -27.86 -12.88
C ARG A 481 19.00 -26.45 -12.70
N SER A 482 17.80 -26.19 -13.22
CA SER A 482 17.11 -24.90 -13.04
C SER A 482 15.59 -25.10 -12.96
N ALA A 483 15.13 -25.77 -11.91
CA ALA A 483 13.70 -25.77 -11.59
C ALA A 483 13.28 -24.35 -11.16
N GLU A 484 12.23 -23.80 -11.77
CA GLU A 484 11.65 -22.51 -11.38
C GLU A 484 10.38 -22.74 -10.55
N ALA A 485 10.25 -22.04 -9.42
CA ALA A 485 9.01 -21.94 -8.67
C ALA A 485 8.18 -20.79 -9.23
N THR A 486 7.08 -21.10 -9.93
CA THR A 486 6.18 -20.09 -10.51
C THR A 486 4.88 -20.00 -9.70
N ASP A 487 4.60 -18.83 -9.14
CA ASP A 487 3.32 -18.49 -8.53
C ASP A 487 2.47 -17.68 -9.53
N VAL A 488 1.15 -17.89 -9.50
CA VAL A 488 0.20 -17.21 -10.40
C VAL A 488 -0.79 -16.38 -9.61
N LEU A 489 -0.77 -15.07 -9.82
CA LEU A 489 -1.71 -14.11 -9.26
C LEU A 489 -2.79 -13.79 -10.29
N CYS A 490 -4.06 -14.02 -9.98
CA CYS A 490 -5.19 -13.64 -10.83
C CYS A 490 -6.00 -12.52 -10.18
N ASP A 491 -6.35 -11.51 -10.96
CA ASP A 491 -7.34 -10.49 -10.61
C ASP A 491 -8.71 -10.88 -11.19
N ARG A 492 -9.75 -10.92 -10.36
CA ARG A 492 -11.12 -11.17 -10.82
C ARG A 492 -11.67 -10.04 -11.69
N GLU A 493 -11.31 -8.79 -11.39
CA GLU A 493 -11.90 -7.63 -12.09
C GLU A 493 -11.41 -7.53 -13.53
N THR A 494 -10.10 -7.63 -13.73
CA THR A 494 -9.49 -7.54 -15.06
C THR A 494 -9.37 -8.90 -15.77
N GLY A 495 -9.43 -10.00 -15.02
CA GLY A 495 -9.11 -11.33 -15.52
C GLY A 495 -7.64 -11.51 -15.90
N LEU A 496 -6.75 -10.58 -15.52
CA LEU A 496 -5.33 -10.69 -15.82
C LEU A 496 -4.65 -11.66 -14.84
N CYS A 497 -3.76 -12.49 -15.38
CA CYS A 497 -2.88 -13.37 -14.61
C CYS A 497 -1.44 -12.85 -14.70
N GLN A 498 -0.80 -12.67 -13.56
CA GLN A 498 0.60 -12.25 -13.43
C GLN A 498 1.42 -13.38 -12.82
N HIS A 499 2.65 -13.54 -13.31
CA HIS A 499 3.53 -14.66 -12.93
C HIS A 499 4.73 -14.16 -12.14
N PHE A 500 4.95 -14.77 -10.98
CA PHE A 500 6.08 -14.47 -10.12
C PHE A 500 6.99 -15.68 -10.04
N LYS A 501 8.22 -15.52 -10.55
CA LYS A 501 9.20 -16.60 -10.68
C LYS A 501 10.36 -16.43 -9.71
N ALA A 502 10.81 -17.53 -9.13
CA ALA A 502 12.06 -17.60 -8.37
C ALA A 502 12.75 -18.95 -8.62
N SER A 503 14.06 -19.02 -8.40
CA SER A 503 14.78 -20.29 -8.41
C SER A 503 14.21 -21.24 -7.36
N PHE A 504 13.98 -22.50 -7.73
CA PHE A 504 13.55 -23.52 -6.78
C PHE A 504 14.73 -23.94 -5.90
N ILE A 505 14.59 -23.83 -4.58
CA ILE A 505 15.62 -24.16 -3.61
C ILE A 505 15.27 -25.50 -2.96
N VAL A 506 16.16 -26.49 -3.12
CA VAL A 506 16.01 -27.81 -2.49
C VAL A 506 16.48 -27.72 -1.05
N THR A 507 15.56 -27.65 -0.09
CA THR A 507 15.85 -27.63 1.34
C THR A 507 14.71 -28.26 2.16
N SER A 508 15.04 -28.83 3.31
CA SER A 508 14.08 -29.27 4.33
C SER A 508 13.55 -28.12 5.20
N HIS A 509 14.15 -26.93 5.10
CA HIS A 509 13.80 -25.73 5.88
C HIS A 509 12.67 -24.93 5.21
N THR A 510 11.51 -25.58 5.02
CA THR A 510 10.33 -24.97 4.38
C THR A 510 9.13 -24.89 5.33
N HIS A 511 9.34 -25.14 6.63
CA HIS A 511 8.28 -24.99 7.62
C HIS A 511 7.83 -23.53 7.69
N GLY A 512 6.52 -23.31 7.59
CA GLY A 512 5.93 -21.97 7.62
C GLY A 512 6.08 -21.12 6.36
N THR A 513 6.53 -21.66 5.21
CA THR A 513 6.61 -20.91 3.94
C THR A 513 5.28 -20.26 3.55
N GLY A 514 4.17 -21.01 3.65
CA GLY A 514 2.83 -20.50 3.34
C GLY A 514 2.42 -19.32 4.20
N CYS A 515 2.55 -19.47 5.53
CA CYS A 515 2.22 -18.43 6.51
C CYS A 515 3.08 -17.18 6.33
N THR A 516 4.38 -17.37 6.09
CA THR A 516 5.34 -16.28 5.89
C THR A 516 5.02 -15.47 4.64
N LEU A 517 4.68 -16.13 3.52
CA LEU A 517 4.30 -15.42 2.30
C LEU A 517 3.01 -14.63 2.49
N ALA A 518 1.97 -15.25 3.05
CA ALA A 518 0.70 -14.58 3.32
C ALA A 518 0.86 -13.38 4.28
N SER A 519 1.64 -13.54 5.34
CA SER A 519 1.90 -12.47 6.31
C SER A 519 2.81 -11.36 5.75
N SER A 520 3.74 -11.71 4.87
CA SER A 520 4.53 -10.71 4.13
C SER A 520 3.64 -9.87 3.21
N ILE A 521 2.74 -10.51 2.46
CA ILE A 521 1.74 -9.80 1.64
C ILE A 521 0.89 -8.90 2.53
N ALA A 522 0.39 -9.41 3.66
CA ALA A 522 -0.43 -8.63 4.58
C ALA A 522 0.30 -7.38 5.12
N ALA A 523 1.57 -7.53 5.51
CA ALA A 523 2.38 -6.42 6.01
C ALA A 523 2.69 -5.37 4.94
N LEU A 524 3.00 -5.80 3.71
CA LEU A 524 3.27 -4.91 2.58
C LEU A 524 2.00 -4.16 2.13
N LEU A 525 0.84 -4.83 2.16
CA LEU A 525 -0.45 -4.20 1.94
C LEU A 525 -0.80 -3.20 3.06
N ALA A 526 -0.50 -3.52 4.32
CA ALA A 526 -0.69 -2.58 5.44
C ALA A 526 0.20 -1.34 5.29
N ARG A 527 1.35 -1.49 4.63
CA ARG A 527 2.22 -0.39 4.23
C ARG A 527 1.71 0.39 3.03
N GLY A 528 0.62 -0.02 2.40
CA GLY A 528 0.05 0.66 1.24
C GLY A 528 0.70 0.33 -0.09
N MET A 529 1.43 -0.78 -0.20
CA MET A 529 1.87 -1.30 -1.51
C MET A 529 0.67 -1.83 -2.29
N ASP A 530 0.77 -1.80 -3.62
CA ASP A 530 -0.23 -2.45 -4.47
C ASP A 530 -0.12 -3.97 -4.41
N MET A 531 -1.16 -4.69 -4.89
CA MET A 531 -1.23 -6.13 -4.74
C MET A 531 -0.10 -6.87 -5.47
N ALA A 532 0.22 -6.46 -6.71
CA ALA A 532 1.25 -7.13 -7.50
C ALA A 532 2.65 -6.85 -6.94
N GLU A 533 2.92 -5.60 -6.55
CA GLU A 533 4.13 -5.20 -5.83
C GLU A 533 4.28 -5.97 -4.52
N ALA A 534 3.23 -6.02 -3.70
CA ALA A 534 3.23 -6.74 -2.42
C ALA A 534 3.51 -8.24 -2.61
N VAL A 535 2.89 -8.89 -3.61
CA VAL A 535 3.14 -10.31 -3.92
C VAL A 535 4.55 -10.53 -4.42
N GLY A 536 5.03 -9.70 -5.36
CA GLY A 536 6.39 -9.80 -5.90
C GLY A 536 7.44 -9.63 -4.81
N ARG A 537 7.31 -8.59 -3.98
CA ARG A 537 8.24 -8.33 -2.88
C ARG A 537 8.17 -9.40 -1.79
N ALA A 538 6.97 -9.89 -1.47
CA ALA A 538 6.82 -11.00 -0.53
C ALA A 538 7.52 -12.28 -1.05
N LYS A 539 7.39 -12.57 -2.36
CA LYS A 539 8.06 -13.71 -3.00
C LYS A 539 9.58 -13.60 -2.94
N GLU A 540 10.13 -12.43 -3.22
CA GLU A 540 11.57 -12.15 -3.08
C GLU A 540 12.05 -12.42 -1.65
N VAL A 541 11.35 -11.87 -0.66
CA VAL A 541 11.75 -11.98 0.75
C VAL A 541 11.67 -13.42 1.26
N VAL A 542 10.62 -14.14 0.91
CA VAL A 542 10.47 -15.57 1.27
C VAL A 542 11.54 -16.41 0.58
N SER A 543 11.86 -16.12 -0.68
CA SER A 543 12.91 -16.85 -1.40
C SER A 543 14.30 -16.61 -0.78
N GLY A 544 14.59 -15.37 -0.39
CA GLY A 544 15.81 -15.03 0.37
C GLY A 544 15.86 -15.71 1.73
N ALA A 545 14.75 -15.75 2.46
CA ALA A 545 14.64 -16.45 3.74
C ALA A 545 14.94 -17.95 3.57
N ILE A 546 14.32 -18.61 2.59
CA ILE A 546 14.56 -20.04 2.29
C ILE A 546 16.04 -20.28 1.97
N ALA A 547 16.66 -19.43 1.14
CA ALA A 547 18.07 -19.55 0.79
C ALA A 547 18.97 -19.46 2.04
N ALA A 548 18.71 -18.47 2.89
CA ALA A 548 19.42 -18.23 4.14
C ALA A 548 19.12 -19.27 5.25
N SER A 549 18.16 -20.17 5.02
CA SER A 549 17.78 -21.19 6.01
C SER A 549 18.58 -22.49 5.89
N THR A 550 19.33 -22.65 4.80
CA THR A 550 19.99 -23.92 4.46
C THR A 550 20.95 -24.40 5.55
N ASP A 551 21.59 -23.47 6.25
CA ASP A 551 22.60 -23.74 7.29
C ASP A 551 22.04 -23.63 8.73
N LEU A 552 20.72 -23.45 8.91
CA LEU A 552 20.13 -23.33 10.24
C LEU A 552 20.10 -24.67 10.99
N ALA A 553 20.84 -24.77 12.09
CA ALA A 553 20.84 -25.95 12.96
C ALA A 553 19.75 -25.88 14.06
N LEU A 554 18.49 -25.71 13.68
CA LEU A 554 17.35 -25.57 14.61
C LEU A 554 16.44 -26.81 14.62
N GLY A 555 16.53 -27.59 15.69
CA GLY A 555 15.78 -28.84 15.87
C GLY A 555 16.34 -30.01 15.07
N SER A 556 15.75 -31.21 15.23
CA SER A 556 16.28 -32.46 14.64
C SER A 556 15.25 -33.26 13.83
N GLY A 557 14.04 -32.73 13.64
CA GLY A 557 13.02 -33.37 12.84
C GLY A 557 13.16 -33.08 11.33
N ALA A 558 12.27 -33.66 10.54
CA ALA A 558 12.35 -33.64 9.08
C ALA A 558 12.10 -32.26 8.45
N GLN A 559 11.55 -31.30 9.20
CA GLN A 559 11.25 -29.95 8.73
C GLN A 559 11.83 -28.91 9.69
N GLY A 560 12.66 -28.02 9.14
CA GLY A 560 13.25 -26.90 9.86
C GLY A 560 12.53 -25.57 9.57
N PRO A 561 12.65 -24.57 10.47
CA PRO A 561 12.08 -23.24 10.28
C PRO A 561 12.88 -22.43 9.24
N MET A 562 12.28 -21.35 8.76
CA MET A 562 12.98 -20.37 7.93
C MET A 562 13.69 -19.28 8.75
N ASN A 563 14.77 -18.70 8.20
CA ASN A 563 15.42 -17.50 8.74
C ASN A 563 14.61 -16.25 8.39
N HIS A 564 13.61 -15.91 9.21
CA HIS A 564 12.85 -14.66 9.04
C HIS A 564 13.70 -13.38 9.21
N SER A 565 14.86 -13.49 9.86
CA SER A 565 15.77 -12.39 10.16
C SER A 565 16.91 -12.25 9.15
N TRP A 566 16.87 -12.95 8.02
CA TRP A 566 17.97 -13.00 7.05
C TRP A 566 18.43 -11.63 6.52
N MET A 567 17.54 -10.63 6.51
CA MET A 567 17.86 -9.25 6.10
C MET A 567 18.58 -8.43 7.19
N HIS A 568 18.57 -8.89 8.44
CA HIS A 568 19.19 -8.21 9.58
C HIS A 568 20.56 -8.80 9.96
N ALA A 569 20.98 -9.89 9.32
CA ALA A 569 22.35 -10.42 9.28
C ALA A 569 23.09 -10.49 10.63
N GLU A 570 22.47 -11.07 11.66
CA GLU A 570 23.17 -11.42 12.91
C GLU A 570 23.41 -12.92 13.10
N TRP A 571 22.81 -13.80 12.26
CA TRP A 571 23.11 -15.24 12.19
C TRP A 571 22.48 -15.91 10.96
#